data_AF-A0A2V6Q931-F1
#
_entry.id   AF-A0A2V6Q931-F1
#
_cell.length_a   1.000
_cell.length_b   1.000
_cell.length_c   1.000
_cell.angle_alpha   90.00
_cell.angle_beta   90.00
_cell.angle_gamma   90.00
#
_symmetry.space_group_name_H-M   'P 1'
#
loop_
_entity.id
_entity.type
_entity.pdbx_description
1 polymer ?
#
loop_
_entity_poly.entity_id
_entity_poly.type
_entity_poly.pdbx_seq_one_letter_code
_entity_poly.pdbx_strand_id
1 'polypeptide(L)'
;MWDVLLDVAGSALIVKRAGAGVHAEPGDRGTLRRGTEGPMATQAVRDLEAKADAAWKNLTAQLAGMEPYLERADAPGEWTAREVLSHLLEGDDWKPAAILASFAERDLPTIDIAPGETFLTPARRAMTLKQLVDGLDAQRREVFTYLRGLSESDLGRKARIPLFKSFMGTDEIPLPMFVGAMYDFHMNDHAGQIAKIRKAVGLPAV
;
A
#
# COMPACT_ATOMS: atom_id res chain seq x y z
N MET A 1 -18.75 6.22 14.04
CA MET A 1 -18.92 7.26 13.01
C MET A 1 -17.89 7.03 11.90
N TRP A 2 -17.84 5.80 11.37
CA TRP A 2 -16.89 5.36 10.33
C TRP A 2 -17.57 4.46 9.28
N ASP A 3 -18.83 4.06 9.49
CA ASP A 3 -19.58 3.16 8.59
C ASP A 3 -20.28 3.86 7.41
N VAL A 4 -20.33 5.20 7.36
CA VAL A 4 -21.19 5.94 6.41
C VAL A 4 -20.45 6.42 5.15
N LEU A 5 -19.13 6.23 5.07
CA LEU A 5 -18.32 6.57 3.87
C LEU A 5 -18.02 5.35 2.96
N LEU A 6 -18.56 4.18 3.29
CA LEU A 6 -18.35 2.92 2.57
C LEU A 6 -19.17 2.77 1.27
N ASP A 7 -20.13 3.66 1.02
CA ASP A 7 -21.07 3.51 -0.11
C ASP A 7 -20.83 4.48 -1.28
N VAL A 8 -19.90 5.44 -1.13
CA VAL A 8 -19.68 6.48 -2.17
C VAL A 8 -18.30 6.38 -2.83
N ALA A 9 -17.32 5.73 -2.20
CA ALA A 9 -15.98 5.57 -2.78
C ALA A 9 -15.80 4.27 -3.59
N GLY A 10 -16.70 3.29 -3.44
CA GLY A 10 -16.57 1.97 -4.06
C GLY A 10 -16.80 1.91 -5.58
N SER A 11 -17.20 3.00 -6.24
CA SER A 11 -17.55 2.95 -7.68
C SER A 11 -17.21 4.20 -8.50
N ALA A 12 -16.37 5.13 -8.02
CA ALA A 12 -16.10 6.34 -8.79
C ALA A 12 -14.65 6.82 -8.65
N LEU A 13 -13.81 6.49 -9.64
CA LEU A 13 -13.05 7.44 -10.47
C LEU A 13 -12.10 6.65 -11.39
N ILE A 14 -12.63 6.19 -12.53
CA ILE A 14 -11.81 5.80 -13.68
C ILE A 14 -11.68 7.05 -14.56
N VAL A 15 -10.55 7.74 -14.46
CA VAL A 15 -10.15 8.77 -15.44
C VAL A 15 -8.74 8.44 -15.91
N LYS A 16 -8.65 7.74 -17.04
CA LYS A 16 -7.39 7.49 -17.76
C LYS A 16 -6.78 8.80 -18.27
N ARG A 17 -5.50 9.08 -17.95
CA ARG A 17 -4.49 9.52 -18.96
C ARG A 17 -3.04 9.69 -18.44
N ALA A 18 -2.14 9.08 -19.21
CA ALA A 18 -0.82 9.50 -19.73
C ALA A 18 0.27 10.08 -18.79
N GLY A 19 1.08 9.16 -18.27
CA GLY A 19 2.57 9.11 -18.26
C GLY A 19 3.42 10.38 -18.36
N ALA A 20 4.27 10.58 -17.36
CA ALA A 20 5.60 11.18 -17.50
C ALA A 20 6.49 10.71 -16.33
N GLY A 21 7.63 10.08 -16.64
CA GLY A 21 8.61 9.60 -15.67
C GLY A 21 9.46 10.73 -15.08
N VAL A 22 10.11 10.45 -13.95
CA VAL A 22 10.93 11.42 -13.21
C VAL A 22 12.40 10.98 -13.23
N HIS A 23 13.26 11.81 -13.82
CA HIS A 23 14.71 11.76 -13.67
C HIS A 23 15.14 12.52 -12.42
N ALA A 24 16.07 11.96 -11.64
CA ALA A 24 16.77 12.65 -10.56
C ALA A 24 18.28 12.57 -10.80
N GLU A 25 18.94 13.73 -10.83
CA GLU A 25 20.40 13.89 -10.85
C GLU A 25 20.95 14.07 -9.41
N PRO A 26 22.22 13.73 -9.14
CA PRO A 26 22.69 13.42 -7.78
C PRO A 26 23.43 14.58 -7.09
N GLY A 27 23.20 14.74 -5.79
CA GLY A 27 23.87 15.71 -4.92
C GLY A 27 24.40 15.11 -3.63
N ASP A 28 25.72 14.90 -3.65
CA ASP A 28 26.78 14.81 -2.62
C ASP A 28 26.54 14.38 -1.14
N ARG A 29 27.56 13.71 -0.62
CA ARG A 29 27.68 12.97 0.64
C ARG A 29 27.96 13.86 1.84
N GLY A 30 27.25 13.59 2.94
CA GLY A 30 27.60 14.06 4.28
C GLY A 30 27.52 12.94 5.30
N THR A 31 28.66 12.29 5.58
CA THR A 31 28.82 11.31 6.67
C THR A 31 28.80 11.98 8.03
N LEU A 32 27.94 11.51 8.95
CA LEU A 32 28.16 11.62 10.39
C LEU A 32 27.77 10.32 11.10
N ARG A 33 28.76 9.73 11.78
CA ARG A 33 28.67 8.55 12.65
C ARG A 33 27.84 8.83 13.91
N ARG A 34 27.05 7.85 14.36
CA ARG A 34 26.72 7.65 15.79
C ARG A 34 26.29 6.20 16.08
N GLY A 35 26.89 5.61 17.13
CA GLY A 35 26.30 4.60 18.03
C GLY A 35 26.06 3.18 17.49
N THR A 36 26.95 2.25 17.84
CA THR A 36 26.71 0.80 17.78
C THR A 36 25.84 0.33 18.94
N GLU A 37 24.53 0.59 18.84
CA GLU A 37 23.46 -0.25 19.38
C GLU A 37 22.43 -0.32 18.25
N GLY A 38 22.18 -1.51 17.70
CA GLY A 38 21.21 -1.64 16.61
C GLY A 38 19.86 -1.08 17.08
N PRO A 39 19.18 -0.23 16.28
CA PRO A 39 17.92 0.34 16.70
C PRO A 39 16.92 -0.80 16.96
N MET A 40 16.50 -0.95 18.22
CA MET A 40 15.32 -1.73 18.53
C MET A 40 14.13 -0.97 17.97
N ALA A 41 13.24 -1.69 17.28
CA ALA A 41 12.00 -1.11 16.77
C ALA A 41 11.27 -0.36 17.89
N THR A 42 10.72 0.81 17.60
CA THR A 42 9.91 1.55 18.57
C THR A 42 8.59 0.82 18.83
N GLN A 43 7.85 1.21 19.89
CA GLN A 43 6.52 0.64 20.12
C GLN A 43 5.56 0.97 18.97
N ALA A 44 5.64 2.20 18.43
CA ALA A 44 4.84 2.60 17.29
C ALA A 44 5.09 1.70 16.06
N VAL A 45 6.35 1.34 15.78
CA VAL A 45 6.67 0.42 14.69
C VAL A 45 6.11 -0.98 14.94
N ARG A 46 6.22 -1.49 16.18
CA ARG A 46 5.63 -2.80 16.54
C ARG A 46 4.12 -2.82 16.37
N ASP A 47 3.43 -1.76 16.76
CA ASP A 47 1.97 -1.66 16.63
C ASP A 47 1.54 -1.59 15.14
N LEU A 48 2.30 -0.87 14.31
CA LEU A 48 2.08 -0.84 12.85
C LEU A 48 2.31 -2.21 12.22
N GLU A 49 3.38 -2.90 12.60
CA GLU A 49 3.71 -4.24 12.08
C GLU A 49 2.62 -5.25 12.44
N ALA A 50 2.14 -5.22 13.68
CA ALA A 50 1.04 -6.09 14.11
C ALA A 50 -0.26 -5.86 13.30
N LYS A 51 -0.60 -4.61 12.99
CA LYS A 51 -1.78 -4.28 12.16
C LYS A 51 -1.58 -4.72 10.71
N ALA A 52 -0.42 -4.46 10.14
CA ALA A 52 -0.10 -4.89 8.78
C ALA A 52 -0.04 -6.41 8.64
N ASP A 53 0.47 -7.13 9.64
CA ASP A 53 0.44 -8.59 9.69
C ASP A 53 -0.99 -9.13 9.77
N ALA A 54 -1.87 -8.48 10.54
CA ALA A 54 -3.28 -8.83 10.61
C ALA A 54 -3.99 -8.61 9.26
N ALA A 55 -3.76 -7.46 8.61
CA ALA A 55 -4.31 -7.16 7.29
C ALA A 55 -3.78 -8.13 6.22
N TRP A 56 -2.48 -8.45 6.27
CA TRP A 56 -1.84 -9.44 5.41
C TRP A 56 -2.45 -10.83 5.57
N LYS A 57 -2.66 -11.26 6.82
CA LYS A 57 -3.32 -12.53 7.14
C LYS A 57 -4.74 -12.57 6.59
N ASN A 58 -5.50 -11.48 6.73
CA ASN A 58 -6.85 -11.38 6.19
C ASN A 58 -6.84 -11.51 4.65
N LEU A 59 -6.05 -10.68 3.95
CA LEU A 59 -5.93 -10.73 2.49
C LEU A 59 -5.55 -12.13 1.99
N THR A 60 -4.52 -12.73 2.57
CA THR A 60 -4.05 -14.06 2.14
C THR A 60 -5.04 -15.17 2.42
N ALA A 61 -5.83 -15.08 3.50
CA ALA A 61 -6.93 -16.00 3.75
C ALA A 61 -8.00 -15.91 2.65
N GLN A 62 -8.39 -14.71 2.22
CA GLN A 62 -9.37 -14.52 1.16
C GLN A 62 -8.88 -15.09 -0.19
N LEU A 63 -7.57 -15.03 -0.44
CA LEU A 63 -6.93 -15.53 -1.66
C LEU A 63 -6.81 -17.07 -1.72
N ALA A 64 -7.05 -17.79 -0.63
CA ALA A 64 -6.89 -19.25 -0.59
C ALA A 64 -7.82 -19.96 -1.60
N GLY A 65 -7.26 -20.55 -2.65
CA GLY A 65 -8.04 -21.20 -3.72
C GLY A 65 -8.52 -20.28 -4.85
N MET A 66 -8.05 -19.02 -4.88
CA MET A 66 -8.43 -18.03 -5.91
C MET A 66 -7.63 -18.13 -7.21
N GLU A 67 -6.59 -18.97 -7.31
CA GLU A 67 -5.75 -19.11 -8.51
C GLU A 67 -6.54 -19.28 -9.83
N PRO A 68 -7.54 -20.19 -9.94
CA PRO A 68 -8.30 -20.32 -11.19
C PRO A 68 -9.30 -19.18 -11.43
N TYR A 69 -9.44 -18.25 -10.49
CA TYR A 69 -10.43 -17.17 -10.51
C TYR A 69 -9.81 -15.77 -10.59
N LEU A 70 -8.51 -15.66 -10.93
CA LEU A 70 -7.82 -14.38 -11.04
C LEU A 70 -8.49 -13.39 -12.02
N GLU A 71 -9.13 -13.90 -13.09
CA GLU A 71 -9.83 -13.07 -14.08
C GLU A 71 -11.31 -12.81 -13.75
N ARG A 72 -11.74 -13.15 -12.52
CA ARG A 72 -13.13 -12.96 -12.08
C ARG A 72 -13.23 -11.68 -11.27
N ALA A 73 -14.33 -10.95 -11.51
CA ALA A 73 -14.81 -9.85 -10.69
C ALA A 73 -16.11 -10.27 -9.99
N ASP A 74 -16.55 -9.50 -8.99
CA ASP A 74 -17.81 -9.73 -8.28
C ASP A 74 -19.03 -9.21 -9.06
N ALA A 75 -18.85 -8.18 -9.89
CA ALA A 75 -19.87 -7.66 -10.80
C ALA A 75 -19.27 -7.14 -12.13
N PRO A 76 -20.08 -6.98 -13.20
CA PRO A 76 -19.63 -6.36 -14.44
C PRO A 76 -19.13 -4.93 -14.24
N GLY A 77 -17.94 -4.61 -14.76
CA GLY A 77 -17.32 -3.29 -14.62
C GLY A 77 -16.43 -3.13 -13.39
N GLU A 78 -16.53 -4.04 -12.42
CA GLU A 78 -15.64 -4.10 -11.27
C GLU A 78 -14.29 -4.75 -11.63
N TRP A 79 -13.29 -4.52 -10.79
CA TRP A 79 -11.97 -5.09 -10.96
C TRP A 79 -11.96 -6.61 -10.75
N THR A 80 -11.19 -7.28 -11.60
CA THR A 80 -10.85 -8.68 -11.41
C THR A 80 -9.92 -8.87 -10.20
N ALA A 81 -9.86 -10.07 -9.63
CA ALA A 81 -8.91 -10.37 -8.54
C ALA A 81 -7.45 -10.07 -8.94
N ARG A 82 -7.07 -10.28 -10.21
CA ARG A 82 -5.76 -9.89 -10.73
C ARG A 82 -5.55 -8.37 -10.73
N GLU A 83 -6.54 -7.61 -11.14
CA GLU A 83 -6.47 -6.15 -11.15
C GLU A 83 -6.35 -5.60 -9.72
N VAL A 84 -7.07 -6.17 -8.76
CA VAL A 84 -6.94 -5.82 -7.34
C VAL A 84 -5.51 -6.09 -6.83
N LEU A 85 -4.95 -7.27 -7.11
CA LEU A 85 -3.59 -7.61 -6.69
C LEU A 85 -2.52 -6.78 -7.41
N SER A 86 -2.76 -6.45 -8.68
CA SER A 86 -1.87 -5.57 -9.44
C SER A 86 -1.94 -4.14 -8.95
N HIS A 87 -3.11 -3.68 -8.51
CA HIS A 87 -3.29 -2.37 -7.89
C HIS A 87 -2.48 -2.26 -6.59
N LEU A 88 -2.61 -3.25 -5.71
CA LEU A 88 -1.85 -3.32 -4.45
C LEU A 88 -0.32 -3.40 -4.65
N LEU A 89 0.14 -3.89 -5.81
CA LEU A 89 1.56 -3.89 -6.17
C LEU A 89 2.06 -2.53 -6.66
N GLU A 90 1.17 -1.56 -6.90
CA GLU A 90 1.48 -0.21 -7.40
C GLU A 90 2.22 -0.22 -8.74
N GLY A 91 2.67 0.93 -9.25
CA GLY A 91 3.48 1.00 -10.48
C GLY A 91 4.83 0.28 -10.39
N ASP A 92 5.45 -0.06 -11.53
CA ASP A 92 6.80 -0.69 -11.52
C ASP A 92 7.91 0.25 -11.01
N ASP A 93 7.63 1.55 -10.96
CA ASP A 93 8.48 2.60 -10.37
C ASP A 93 8.19 2.85 -8.88
N TRP A 94 7.21 2.15 -8.31
CA TRP A 94 6.90 2.23 -6.88
C TRP A 94 8.07 1.74 -6.02
N LYS A 95 8.53 2.61 -5.13
CA LYS A 95 9.65 2.36 -4.21
C LYS A 95 9.21 2.74 -2.80
N PRO A 96 8.53 1.84 -2.07
CA PRO A 96 7.86 2.22 -0.83
C PRO A 96 8.85 2.69 0.23
N ALA A 97 10.02 2.05 0.37
CA ALA A 97 11.04 2.52 1.31
C ALA A 97 11.59 3.91 0.96
N ALA A 98 11.76 4.23 -0.33
CA ALA A 98 12.23 5.55 -0.75
C ALA A 98 11.17 6.64 -0.48
N ILE A 99 9.89 6.31 -0.63
CA ILE A 99 8.79 7.21 -0.28
C ILE A 99 8.78 7.47 1.23
N LEU A 100 8.93 6.43 2.05
CA LEU A 100 9.03 6.59 3.51
C LEU A 100 10.30 7.37 3.91
N ALA A 101 11.41 7.18 3.21
CA ALA A 101 12.64 7.95 3.41
C ALA A 101 12.45 9.44 3.15
N SER A 102 11.61 9.81 2.18
CA SER A 102 11.36 11.21 1.86
C SER A 102 10.81 12.03 3.05
N PHE A 103 10.04 11.42 3.97
CA PHE A 103 9.53 12.10 5.19
C PHE A 103 10.68 12.62 6.06
N ALA A 104 11.75 11.84 6.17
CA ALA A 104 12.92 12.18 6.98
C ALA A 104 13.89 13.09 6.22
N GLU A 105 14.09 12.85 4.94
CA GLU A 105 15.11 13.51 4.12
C GLU A 105 14.70 14.90 3.62
N ARG A 106 13.39 15.18 3.53
CA ARG A 106 12.86 16.40 2.93
C ARG A 106 12.03 17.18 3.93
N ASP A 107 11.98 18.50 3.75
CA ASP A 107 11.05 19.33 4.51
C ASP A 107 9.65 19.22 3.89
N LEU A 108 8.75 18.58 4.64
CA LEU A 108 7.34 18.33 4.29
C LEU A 108 7.13 17.96 2.80
N PRO A 109 7.68 16.83 2.33
CA PRO A 109 7.53 16.43 0.93
C PRO A 109 6.05 16.24 0.56
N THR A 110 5.71 16.56 -0.68
CA THR A 110 4.42 16.16 -1.26
C THR A 110 4.54 14.74 -1.81
N ILE A 111 3.59 13.87 -1.43
CA ILE A 111 3.43 12.53 -1.97
C ILE A 111 2.08 12.50 -2.68
N ASP A 112 2.14 12.40 -4.01
CA ASP A 112 0.95 12.30 -4.85
C ASP A 112 0.55 10.84 -5.00
N ILE A 113 -0.72 10.55 -4.73
CA ILE A 113 -1.33 9.23 -4.90
C ILE A 113 -2.38 9.37 -5.98
N ALA A 114 -2.25 8.58 -7.05
CA ALA A 114 -3.25 8.48 -8.11
C ALA A 114 -4.24 7.34 -7.75
N PRO A 115 -5.46 7.65 -7.30
CA PRO A 115 -6.43 6.61 -6.97
C PRO A 115 -6.94 5.91 -8.24
N GLY A 116 -7.32 4.64 -8.12
CA GLY A 116 -8.08 3.93 -9.15
C GLY A 116 -7.28 3.35 -10.33
N GLU A 117 -5.95 3.31 -10.24
CA GLU A 117 -5.11 2.69 -11.29
C GLU A 117 -4.88 1.20 -11.01
N THR A 118 -5.19 0.31 -11.95
CA THR A 118 -5.02 -1.15 -11.73
C THR A 118 -3.57 -1.61 -11.82
N PHE A 119 -2.69 -0.79 -12.43
CA PHE A 119 -1.30 -1.13 -12.76
C PHE A 119 -1.14 -2.50 -13.46
N LEU A 120 -2.18 -2.96 -14.18
CA LEU A 120 -2.16 -4.26 -14.82
C LEU A 120 -1.35 -4.24 -16.12
N THR A 121 -0.05 -4.48 -15.98
CA THR A 121 0.89 -4.61 -17.11
C THR A 121 0.78 -5.98 -17.79
N PRO A 122 1.28 -6.15 -19.04
CA PRO A 122 1.35 -7.46 -19.68
C PRO A 122 2.12 -8.50 -18.85
N ALA A 123 3.17 -8.10 -18.13
CA ALA A 123 3.92 -8.99 -17.25
C ALA A 123 3.05 -9.50 -16.09
N ARG A 124 2.26 -8.62 -15.45
CA ARG A 124 1.36 -9.00 -14.34
C ARG A 124 0.17 -9.83 -14.80
N ARG A 125 -0.25 -9.73 -16.06
CA ARG A 125 -1.23 -10.66 -16.68
C ARG A 125 -0.70 -12.09 -16.76
N ALA A 126 0.61 -12.28 -16.89
CA ALA A 126 1.25 -13.59 -16.96
C ALA A 126 1.61 -14.17 -15.59
N MET A 127 1.51 -13.40 -14.50
CA MET A 127 1.87 -13.87 -13.16
C MET A 127 0.87 -14.88 -12.59
N THR A 128 1.34 -15.85 -11.83
CA THR A 128 0.49 -16.69 -10.97
C THR A 128 0.03 -15.90 -9.74
N LEU A 129 -0.98 -16.40 -9.02
CA LEU A 129 -1.38 -15.83 -7.73
C LEU A 129 -0.18 -15.80 -6.76
N LYS A 130 0.62 -16.88 -6.74
CA LYS A 130 1.81 -16.95 -5.91
C LYS A 130 2.79 -15.80 -6.20
N GLN A 131 3.06 -15.51 -7.48
CA GLN A 131 4.00 -14.44 -7.85
C GLN A 131 3.48 -13.06 -7.43
N LEU A 132 2.17 -12.80 -7.56
CA LEU A 132 1.55 -11.56 -7.10
C LEU A 132 1.65 -11.42 -5.58
N VAL A 133 1.31 -12.49 -4.84
CA VAL A 133 1.39 -12.51 -3.37
C VAL A 133 2.82 -12.37 -2.87
N ASP A 134 3.78 -13.07 -3.48
CA ASP A 134 5.20 -12.94 -3.12
C ASP A 134 5.70 -11.49 -3.31
N GLY A 135 5.24 -10.81 -4.37
CA GLY A 135 5.56 -9.41 -4.62
C GLY A 135 5.00 -8.48 -3.54
N LEU A 136 3.74 -8.68 -3.13
CA LEU A 136 3.12 -7.89 -2.07
C LEU A 136 3.81 -8.10 -0.72
N ASP A 137 4.18 -9.34 -0.40
CA ASP A 137 4.90 -9.64 0.83
C ASP A 137 6.32 -9.05 0.82
N ALA A 138 6.99 -9.04 -0.35
CA ALA A 138 8.29 -8.40 -0.50
C ALA A 138 8.20 -6.88 -0.22
N GLN A 139 7.21 -6.18 -0.79
CA GLN A 139 6.97 -4.76 -0.51
C GLN A 139 6.71 -4.49 0.97
N ARG A 140 5.86 -5.31 1.60
CA ARG A 140 5.54 -5.20 3.03
C ARG A 140 6.80 -5.39 3.89
N ARG A 141 7.60 -6.42 3.63
CA ARG A 141 8.86 -6.68 4.35
C ARG A 141 9.89 -5.57 4.16
N GLU A 142 9.97 -5.00 2.95
CA GLU A 142 10.85 -3.86 2.66
C GLU A 142 10.48 -2.66 3.54
N VAL A 143 9.20 -2.31 3.60
CA VAL A 143 8.68 -1.22 4.44
C VAL A 143 9.01 -1.44 5.90
N PHE A 144 8.66 -2.59 6.47
CA PHE A 144 8.90 -2.82 7.89
C PHE A 144 10.38 -2.99 8.23
N THR A 145 11.22 -3.40 7.27
CA THR A 145 12.68 -3.35 7.43
C THR A 145 13.18 -1.91 7.54
N TYR A 146 12.68 -1.01 6.70
CA TYR A 146 13.00 0.41 6.78
C TYR A 146 12.53 1.03 8.10
N LEU A 147 11.27 0.80 8.50
CA LEU A 147 10.68 1.37 9.72
C LEU A 147 11.42 0.97 10.99
N ARG A 148 11.91 -0.27 11.08
CA ARG A 148 12.70 -0.75 12.23
C ARG A 148 14.01 0.02 12.41
N GLY A 149 14.51 0.68 11.37
CA GLY A 149 15.70 1.51 11.42
C GLY A 149 15.48 2.95 11.90
N LEU A 150 14.23 3.38 12.07
CA LEU A 150 13.88 4.78 12.36
C LEU A 150 13.88 5.11 13.86
N SER A 151 14.27 6.34 14.16
CA SER A 151 14.07 6.93 15.49
C SER A 151 12.64 7.45 15.66
N GLU A 152 12.21 7.69 16.91
CA GLU A 152 10.91 8.34 17.18
C GLU A 152 10.78 9.72 16.52
N SER A 153 11.88 10.48 16.43
CA SER A 153 11.87 11.77 15.74
C SER A 153 11.66 11.62 14.24
N ASP A 154 12.20 10.58 13.62
CA ASP A 154 12.00 10.31 12.20
C ASP A 154 10.57 9.85 11.91
N LEU A 155 9.99 9.03 12.80
CA LEU A 155 8.57 8.64 12.72
C LEU A 155 7.63 9.84 12.85
N GLY A 156 8.01 10.84 13.66
CA GLY A 156 7.22 12.07 13.83
C GLY A 156 7.24 13.00 12.61
N ARG A 157 8.12 12.76 11.62
CA ARG A 157 8.20 13.57 10.41
C ARG A 157 6.93 13.44 9.58
N LYS A 158 6.59 14.51 8.85
CA LYS A 158 5.36 14.62 8.09
C LYS A 158 5.62 14.77 6.60
N ALA A 159 4.63 14.37 5.82
CA ALA A 159 4.50 14.66 4.40
C ALA A 159 3.12 15.29 4.14
N ARG A 160 2.98 15.95 2.99
CA ARG A 160 1.69 16.37 2.45
C ARG A 160 1.19 15.33 1.44
N ILE A 161 0.01 14.78 1.68
CA ILE A 161 -0.69 13.84 0.79
C ILE A 161 -2.05 14.45 0.48
N PRO A 162 -2.18 15.21 -0.63
CA PRO A 162 -3.40 15.95 -0.95
C PRO A 162 -4.67 15.10 -0.94
N LEU A 163 -4.57 13.86 -1.41
CA LEU A 163 -5.67 12.90 -1.44
C LEU A 163 -6.29 12.70 -0.04
N PHE A 164 -5.48 12.69 1.02
CA PHE A 164 -5.97 12.37 2.36
C PHE A 164 -6.80 13.51 2.96
N LYS A 165 -6.76 14.72 2.41
CA LYS A 165 -7.59 15.83 2.90
C LYS A 165 -9.08 15.52 2.87
N SER A 166 -9.57 14.88 1.80
CA SER A 166 -10.99 14.54 1.67
C SER A 166 -11.43 13.39 2.57
N PHE A 167 -10.51 12.49 2.93
CA PHE A 167 -10.83 11.27 3.70
C PHE A 167 -10.49 11.38 5.19
N MET A 168 -9.44 12.11 5.55
CA MET A 168 -8.88 12.24 6.90
C MET A 168 -9.02 13.65 7.49
N GLY A 169 -9.48 14.63 6.70
CA GLY A 169 -9.63 16.02 7.11
C GLY A 169 -8.31 16.81 7.16
N THR A 170 -7.18 16.18 6.84
CA THR A 170 -5.85 16.79 6.74
C THR A 170 -5.05 16.12 5.63
N ASP A 171 -4.22 16.89 4.91
CA ASP A 171 -3.22 16.38 3.98
C ASP A 171 -1.83 16.28 4.62
N GLU A 172 -1.57 16.96 5.74
CA GLU A 172 -0.28 16.87 6.44
C GLU A 172 -0.32 15.77 7.51
N ILE A 173 0.30 14.63 7.22
CA ILE A 173 0.23 13.44 8.09
C ILE A 173 1.63 12.96 8.50
N PRO A 174 1.77 12.43 9.73
CA PRO A 174 3.01 11.79 10.16
C PRO A 174 3.20 10.42 9.50
N LEU A 175 4.45 9.97 9.42
CA LEU A 175 4.82 8.71 8.76
C LEU A 175 4.00 7.50 9.25
N PRO A 176 3.79 7.25 10.58
CA PRO A 176 2.92 6.17 11.05
C PRO A 176 1.50 6.19 10.49
N MET A 177 0.94 7.38 10.28
CA MET A 177 -0.42 7.53 9.75
C MET A 177 -0.47 7.14 8.27
N PHE A 178 0.56 7.50 7.49
CA PHE A 178 0.71 7.05 6.11
C PHE A 178 0.81 5.51 6.03
N VAL A 179 1.68 4.91 6.84
CA VAL A 179 1.87 3.44 6.86
C VAL A 179 0.58 2.73 7.26
N GLY A 180 -0.13 3.22 8.28
CA GLY A 180 -1.43 2.67 8.66
C GLY A 180 -2.48 2.77 7.56
N ALA A 181 -2.52 3.89 6.83
CA ALA A 181 -3.43 4.04 5.70
C ALA A 181 -3.14 3.02 4.59
N MET A 182 -1.87 2.80 4.25
CA MET A 182 -1.48 1.91 3.13
C MET A 182 -1.50 0.42 3.49
N TYR A 183 -1.00 0.04 4.67
CA TYR A 183 -0.74 -1.37 5.02
C TYR A 183 -1.76 -1.98 5.99
N ASP A 184 -2.65 -1.18 6.59
CA ASP A 184 -3.78 -1.67 7.37
C ASP A 184 -5.09 -1.40 6.64
N PHE A 185 -5.47 -0.11 6.51
CA PHE A 185 -6.77 0.27 5.95
C PHE A 185 -6.92 -0.15 4.49
N HIS A 186 -6.02 0.28 3.61
CA HIS A 186 -6.09 0.03 2.17
C HIS A 186 -5.98 -1.47 1.84
N MET A 187 -5.09 -2.21 2.52
CA MET A 187 -5.02 -3.67 2.36
C MET A 187 -6.32 -4.36 2.78
N ASN A 188 -6.95 -3.94 3.89
CA ASN A 188 -8.20 -4.55 4.35
C ASN A 188 -9.39 -4.19 3.46
N ASP A 189 -9.43 -2.99 2.88
CA ASP A 189 -10.46 -2.61 1.90
C ASP A 189 -10.43 -3.55 0.70
N HIS A 190 -9.24 -3.79 0.13
CA HIS A 190 -9.08 -4.71 -0.98
C HIS A 190 -9.22 -6.19 -0.57
N ALA A 191 -8.88 -6.57 0.66
CA ALA A 191 -9.25 -7.90 1.17
C ALA A 191 -10.78 -8.09 1.17
N GLY A 192 -11.54 -7.05 1.52
CA GLY A 192 -13.00 -7.02 1.40
C GLY A 192 -13.47 -7.18 -0.05
N GLN A 193 -12.81 -6.53 -1.01
CA GLN A 193 -13.10 -6.70 -2.43
C GLN A 193 -12.84 -8.14 -2.90
N ILE A 194 -11.69 -8.74 -2.52
CA ILE A 194 -11.41 -10.16 -2.81
C ILE A 194 -12.48 -11.07 -2.19
N ALA A 195 -12.96 -10.78 -0.97
CA ALA A 195 -14.02 -11.54 -0.33
C ALA A 195 -15.34 -11.52 -1.13
N LYS A 196 -15.69 -10.37 -1.74
CA LYS A 196 -16.85 -10.28 -2.65
C LYS A 196 -16.65 -11.13 -3.89
N ILE A 197 -15.48 -11.08 -4.53
CA ILE A 197 -15.16 -11.90 -5.71
C ILE A 197 -15.22 -13.39 -5.34
N ARG A 198 -14.61 -13.77 -4.22
CA ARG A 198 -14.63 -15.13 -3.66
C ARG A 198 -16.05 -15.66 -3.51
N LYS A 199 -16.94 -14.87 -2.93
CA LYS A 199 -18.37 -15.19 -2.81
C LYS A 199 -19.03 -15.35 -4.19
N ALA A 200 -18.76 -14.45 -5.13
CA ALA A 200 -19.35 -14.48 -6.47
C ALA A 200 -18.93 -15.72 -7.29
N VAL A 201 -17.73 -16.26 -7.05
CA VAL A 201 -17.27 -17.51 -7.68
C VAL A 201 -17.66 -18.78 -6.93
N GLY A 202 -18.42 -18.65 -5.83
CA GLY A 202 -18.97 -19.79 -5.08
C GLY A 202 -18.00 -20.44 -4.09
N LEU A 203 -16.90 -19.78 -3.74
CA LEU A 203 -15.97 -20.27 -2.71
C LEU A 203 -16.52 -19.96 -1.29
N PRO A 204 -16.20 -20.81 -0.29
CA PRO A 204 -16.67 -20.61 1.09
C PRO A 204 -16.04 -19.38 1.73
N ALA A 205 -16.75 -18.73 2.64
CA ALA A 205 -16.20 -17.68 3.48
C ALA A 205 -15.02 -18.20 4.34
N VAL A 206 -14.12 -17.29 4.72
CA VAL A 206 -12.94 -17.52 5.56
C VAL A 206 -13.00 -16.66 6.82
#